data_AF-A0A4Q5T2I7-F1
#
_entry.id   AF-A0A4Q5T2I7-F1
#
_cell.length_a   1.000
_cell.length_b   1.000
_cell.length_c   1.000
_cell.angle_alpha   90.00
_cell.angle_beta   90.00
_cell.angle_gamma   90.00
#
_symmetry.space_group_name_H-M   'P 1'
#
loop_
_entity.id
_entity.type
_entity.pdbx_description
1 polymer ?
#
loop_
_entity_poly.entity_id
_entity_poly.type
_entity_poly.pdbx_seq_one_letter_code
_entity_poly.pdbx_strand_id
1 'polypeptide(L)'
;VGAYLGVHEGPQRIAPGGSGFAGGDEPLVAGMILSNEPGYYKAGAYGIRIENLVLVEPREIPGAEKTCLGFETLTFAPIDRTLVDNRLLSSDEALWLDDYHAEVARRIAPLVPEDVREWLLAVTAPVAG
;
A
#
# COMPACT_ATOMS: atom_id res chain seq x y z
N VAL A 1 5.95 -4.81 -11.31
CA VAL A 1 6.32 -6.16 -10.80
C VAL A 1 5.73 -7.20 -11.73
N GLY A 2 6.56 -8.11 -12.25
CA GLY A 2 6.11 -9.14 -13.18
C GLY A 2 5.51 -10.35 -12.49
N ALA A 3 4.47 -10.94 -13.10
CA ALA A 3 3.84 -12.15 -12.59
C ALA A 3 4.75 -13.37 -12.79
N TYR A 4 5.37 -13.86 -11.70
CA TYR A 4 6.41 -14.89 -11.74
C TYR A 4 7.61 -14.51 -12.64
N LEU A 5 7.94 -13.21 -12.70
CA LEU A 5 9.05 -12.67 -13.48
C LEU A 5 9.88 -11.70 -12.60
N GLY A 6 10.37 -10.61 -13.18
CA GLY A 6 11.21 -9.65 -12.48
C GLY A 6 10.45 -8.93 -11.36
N VAL A 7 11.08 -8.86 -10.17
CA VAL A 7 10.56 -8.03 -9.07
C VAL A 7 10.56 -6.54 -9.46
N HIS A 8 11.56 -6.11 -10.22
CA HIS A 8 11.56 -4.83 -10.92
C HIS A 8 11.28 -5.09 -12.40
N GLU A 9 10.11 -4.67 -12.86
CA GLU A 9 9.68 -4.84 -14.25
C GLU A 9 9.03 -3.54 -14.71
N GLY A 10 9.58 -2.96 -15.77
CA GLY A 10 9.07 -1.77 -16.43
C GLY A 10 8.31 -2.11 -17.72
N PRO A 11 7.96 -1.10 -18.54
CA PRO A 11 8.45 0.28 -18.46
C PRO A 11 7.73 1.20 -17.45
N GLN A 12 6.55 0.80 -16.94
CA GLN A 12 5.77 1.58 -15.98
C GLN A 12 6.46 1.70 -14.62
N ARG A 13 6.36 2.88 -14.00
CA ARG A 13 6.90 3.15 -12.65
C ARG A 13 6.34 4.45 -12.08
N ILE A 14 6.37 4.58 -10.76
CA ILE A 14 6.11 5.83 -10.04
C ILE A 14 7.45 6.33 -9.52
N ALA A 15 7.98 7.41 -10.09
CA ALA A 15 9.28 7.95 -9.72
C ALA A 15 9.42 9.44 -10.08
N PRO A 16 10.36 10.17 -9.44
CA PRO A 16 10.73 11.51 -9.88
C PRO A 16 11.24 11.50 -11.32
N GLY A 17 10.87 12.55 -12.07
CA GLY A 17 11.39 12.80 -13.41
C GLY A 17 12.91 12.92 -13.40
N GLY A 18 13.57 12.36 -14.41
CA GLY A 18 15.04 12.38 -14.52
C GLY A 18 15.77 11.42 -13.57
N SER A 19 15.07 10.50 -12.90
CA SER A 19 15.72 9.41 -12.16
C SER A 19 16.55 8.53 -13.11
N GLY A 20 17.72 8.07 -12.65
CA GLY A 20 18.75 7.42 -13.48
C GLY A 20 18.40 6.05 -14.08
N PHE A 21 17.14 5.64 -14.04
CA PHE A 21 16.64 4.41 -14.66
C PHE A 21 15.78 4.78 -15.87
N ALA A 22 15.98 4.10 -16.99
CA ALA A 22 15.16 4.28 -18.19
C ALA A 22 13.67 4.02 -17.91
N GLY A 23 12.78 4.74 -18.61
CA GLY A 23 11.32 4.71 -18.40
C GLY A 23 10.81 5.92 -17.61
N GLY A 24 9.52 5.90 -17.25
CA GLY A 24 8.85 6.99 -16.51
C GLY A 24 7.91 7.87 -17.34
N ASP A 25 7.96 7.75 -18.68
CA ASP A 25 7.02 8.41 -19.60
C ASP A 25 5.85 7.50 -20.01
N GLU A 26 5.86 6.24 -19.55
CA GLU A 26 4.79 5.27 -19.83
C GLU A 26 3.52 5.63 -19.04
N PRO A 27 2.38 5.86 -19.69
CA PRO A 27 1.12 6.06 -19.00
C PRO A 27 0.72 4.84 -18.17
N LEU A 28 0.23 5.06 -16.95
CA LEU A 28 -0.39 3.98 -16.19
C LEU A 28 -1.71 3.57 -16.85
N VAL A 29 -1.86 2.28 -17.11
CA VAL A 29 -3.09 1.68 -17.66
C VAL A 29 -3.57 0.52 -16.79
N ALA A 30 -4.85 0.20 -16.89
CA ALA A 30 -5.45 -0.90 -16.15
C ALA A 30 -4.72 -2.23 -16.41
N GLY A 31 -4.52 -3.03 -15.36
CA GLY A 31 -3.78 -4.30 -15.40
C GLY A 31 -2.31 -4.19 -14.98
N MET A 32 -1.76 -2.98 -14.87
CA MET A 32 -0.38 -2.79 -14.41
C MET A 32 -0.24 -2.98 -12.90
N ILE A 33 0.80 -3.70 -12.47
CA ILE A 33 1.17 -3.86 -11.06
C ILE A 33 2.41 -3.01 -10.73
N LEU A 34 2.29 -2.18 -9.70
CA LEU A 34 3.34 -1.29 -9.22
C LEU A 34 3.57 -1.47 -7.71
N SER A 35 4.79 -1.18 -7.25
CA SER A 35 5.05 -0.93 -5.82
C SER A 35 4.64 0.51 -5.46
N ASN A 36 4.12 0.69 -4.25
CA ASN A 36 3.92 1.97 -3.59
C ASN A 36 4.74 1.94 -2.30
N GLU A 37 5.91 2.59 -2.31
CA GLU A 37 6.98 2.34 -1.34
C GLU A 37 7.69 3.60 -0.81
N PRO A 38 6.97 4.63 -0.33
CA PRO A 38 7.61 5.81 0.25
C PRO A 38 8.50 5.43 1.45
N GLY A 39 9.61 6.15 1.61
CA GLY A 39 10.54 5.93 2.71
C GLY A 39 11.41 7.13 3.03
N TYR A 40 12.02 7.08 4.22
CA TYR A 40 12.93 8.09 4.75
C TYR A 40 14.09 7.42 5.49
N TYR A 41 15.30 7.95 5.32
CA TYR A 41 16.52 7.39 5.92
C TYR A 41 17.35 8.49 6.54
N LYS A 42 17.66 8.35 7.84
CA LYS A 42 18.54 9.25 8.58
C LYS A 42 19.90 8.57 8.80
N ALA A 43 20.93 9.07 8.13
CA ALA A 43 22.28 8.51 8.20
C ALA A 43 22.79 8.40 9.65
N GLY A 44 23.39 7.25 9.98
CA GLY A 44 23.89 6.96 11.33
C GLY A 44 22.81 6.74 12.40
N ALA A 45 21.52 6.67 12.02
CA ALA A 45 20.41 6.46 12.94
C ALA A 45 19.47 5.35 12.46
N TYR A 46 18.41 5.68 11.73
CA TYR A 46 17.32 4.76 11.37
C TYR A 46 16.82 4.98 9.94
N GLY A 47 16.00 4.04 9.46
CA GLY A 47 15.33 4.11 8.17
C GLY A 47 13.93 3.52 8.26
N ILE A 48 13.02 4.04 7.45
CA ILE A 48 11.61 3.64 7.38
C ILE A 48 11.23 3.53 5.91
N ARG A 49 10.56 2.44 5.54
CA ARG A 49 9.88 2.27 4.25
C ARG A 49 8.62 1.43 4.48
N ILE A 50 7.51 1.86 3.91
CA ILE A 50 6.24 1.13 3.95
C ILE A 50 5.88 0.82 2.51
N GLU A 51 5.75 -0.45 2.17
CA GLU A 51 5.60 -0.92 0.79
C GLU A 51 4.40 -1.84 0.61
N ASN A 52 3.53 -1.50 -0.33
CA ASN A 52 2.47 -2.37 -0.84
C ASN A 52 2.62 -2.53 -2.36
N LEU A 53 2.20 -3.68 -2.88
CA LEU A 53 1.88 -3.81 -4.30
C LEU A 53 0.45 -3.36 -4.55
N VAL A 54 0.26 -2.65 -5.65
CA VAL A 54 -1.03 -2.14 -6.12
C VAL A 54 -1.27 -2.48 -7.58
N LEU A 55 -2.52 -2.78 -7.92
CA LEU A 55 -3.00 -2.98 -9.29
C LEU A 55 -3.70 -1.72 -9.77
N VAL A 56 -3.32 -1.22 -10.95
CA VAL A 56 -4.04 -0.15 -11.63
C VAL A 56 -5.34 -0.72 -12.21
N GLU A 57 -6.47 -0.08 -11.91
CA GLU A 57 -7.77 -0.49 -12.43
C GLU A 57 -8.72 0.70 -12.62
N PRO A 58 -9.79 0.57 -13.44
CA PRO A 58 -10.83 1.57 -13.52
C PRO A 58 -11.53 1.77 -12.17
N ARG A 59 -11.79 3.02 -11.80
CA ARG A 59 -12.56 3.37 -10.61
C ARG A 59 -13.70 4.30 -10.96
N GLU A 60 -14.87 4.02 -10.40
CA GLU A 60 -16.01 4.92 -10.45
C GLU A 60 -15.79 6.05 -9.44
N ILE A 61 -15.71 7.28 -9.92
CA ILE A 61 -15.56 8.47 -9.09
C ILE A 61 -16.81 9.34 -9.31
N PRO A 62 -17.60 9.62 -8.26
CA PRO A 62 -18.78 10.47 -8.38
C PRO A 62 -18.45 11.82 -9.01
N GLY A 63 -19.15 12.16 -10.09
CA GLY A 63 -18.97 13.42 -10.82
C GLY A 63 -17.81 13.43 -11.83
N ALA A 64 -17.11 12.31 -12.05
CA ALA A 64 -16.09 12.25 -13.09
C ALA A 64 -16.69 12.26 -14.50
N GLU A 65 -16.18 13.14 -15.37
CA GLU A 65 -16.60 13.26 -16.78
C GLU A 65 -15.84 12.30 -17.72
N LYS A 66 -14.85 11.58 -17.19
CA LYS A 66 -13.99 10.63 -17.93
C LYS A 66 -13.73 9.40 -17.06
N THR A 67 -13.34 8.31 -17.70
CA THR A 67 -12.83 7.14 -16.98
C THR A 67 -11.63 7.54 -16.13
N CYS A 68 -11.74 7.33 -14.83
CA CYS A 68 -10.65 7.48 -13.90
C CYS A 68 -10.05 6.11 -13.59
N LEU A 69 -8.74 6.11 -13.36
CA LEU A 69 -8.04 4.95 -12.81
C LEU A 69 -7.80 5.17 -11.33
N GLY A 70 -7.67 4.08 -10.59
CA GLY A 70 -7.20 4.06 -9.22
C GLY A 70 -6.42 2.79 -8.95
N PHE A 71 -6.24 2.49 -7.66
CA PHE A 71 -5.42 1.37 -7.21
C PHE A 71 -6.24 0.39 -6.37
N GLU A 72 -6.14 -0.90 -6.70
CA GLU A 72 -6.48 -2.00 -5.80
C GLU A 72 -5.23 -2.44 -5.03
N THR A 73 -5.37 -2.68 -3.73
CA THR A 73 -4.28 -3.21 -2.91
C THR A 73 -4.13 -4.72 -3.10
N LEU A 74 -2.90 -5.17 -3.39
CA LEU A 74 -2.56 -6.59 -3.47
C LEU A 74 -1.87 -7.11 -2.21
N THR A 75 -1.13 -6.26 -1.50
CA THR A 75 -0.41 -6.62 -0.26
C THR A 75 -1.31 -6.48 0.97
N PHE A 76 -1.48 -7.56 1.72
CA PHE A 76 -2.21 -7.58 2.99
C PHE A 76 -1.30 -8.04 4.14
N ALA A 77 -0.61 -7.08 4.74
CA ALA A 77 0.23 -7.27 5.93
C ALA A 77 -0.01 -6.10 6.91
N PRO A 78 -0.04 -6.34 8.24
CA PRO A 78 -0.26 -5.26 9.18
C PRO A 78 0.82 -4.16 9.08
N ILE A 79 0.39 -2.91 8.96
CA ILE A 79 1.25 -1.74 9.20
C ILE A 79 1.42 -1.58 10.71
N ASP A 80 2.66 -1.38 11.19
CA ASP A 80 2.97 -1.27 12.61
C ASP A 80 2.41 0.03 13.22
N ARG A 81 1.34 -0.10 14.00
CA ARG A 81 0.67 0.98 14.71
C ARG A 81 1.52 1.67 15.78
N THR A 82 2.54 0.99 16.31
CA THR A 82 3.36 1.56 17.41
C THR A 82 4.24 2.71 16.94
N LEU A 83 4.41 2.84 15.62
CA LEU A 83 5.18 3.88 14.94
C LEU A 83 4.29 4.95 14.28
N VAL A 84 2.98 4.90 14.48
CA VAL A 84 2.03 5.87 13.93
C VAL A 84 1.74 6.96 14.97
N ASP A 85 2.01 8.22 14.62
CA ASP A 85 1.55 9.36 15.41
C ASP A 85 0.16 9.80 14.90
N ASN A 86 -0.90 9.35 15.58
CA ASN A 86 -2.29 9.62 15.21
C ASN A 86 -2.63 11.12 15.10
N ARG A 87 -1.84 12.00 15.73
CA ARG A 87 -2.06 13.46 15.64
C ARG A 87 -1.67 14.04 14.29
N LEU A 88 -0.90 13.29 13.49
CA LEU A 88 -0.51 13.68 12.13
C LEU A 88 -1.49 13.15 11.08
N LEU A 89 -2.40 12.25 11.44
CA LEU A 89 -3.40 11.70 10.54
C LEU A 89 -4.65 12.57 10.55
N SER A 90 -5.19 12.81 9.35
CA SER A 90 -6.58 13.22 9.20
C SER A 90 -7.53 12.08 9.58
N SER A 91 -8.81 12.41 9.78
CA SER A 91 -9.84 11.40 10.05
C SER A 91 -9.97 10.38 8.91
N ASP A 92 -9.83 10.82 7.66
CA ASP A 92 -9.93 9.94 6.50
C ASP A 92 -8.71 8.98 6.41
N GLU A 93 -7.51 9.44 6.76
CA GLU A 93 -6.30 8.60 6.79
C GLU A 93 -6.34 7.57 7.94
N ALA A 94 -6.86 7.96 9.11
CA ALA A 94 -7.06 7.04 10.23
C ALA A 94 -8.10 5.97 9.88
N LEU A 95 -9.22 6.38 9.27
CA LEU A 95 -10.24 5.46 8.79
C LEU A 95 -9.69 4.52 7.71
N TRP A 96 -8.90 5.03 6.78
CA TRP A 96 -8.24 4.21 5.76
C TRP A 96 -7.33 3.13 6.37
N LEU A 97 -6.57 3.47 7.42
CA LEU A 97 -5.71 2.51 8.12
C LEU A 97 -6.54 1.44 8.83
N ASP A 98 -7.65 1.83 9.46
CA ASP A 98 -8.56 0.92 10.16
C ASP A 98 -9.24 -0.05 9.18
N ASP A 99 -9.74 0.46 8.05
CA ASP A 99 -10.33 -0.34 6.98
C ASP A 99 -9.30 -1.31 6.37
N TYR A 100 -8.07 -0.84 6.14
CA TYR A 100 -6.97 -1.68 5.67
C TYR A 100 -6.66 -2.82 6.65
N HIS A 101 -6.51 -2.50 7.94
CA HIS A 101 -6.24 -3.48 8.99
C HIS A 101 -7.38 -4.48 9.19
N ALA A 102 -8.64 -4.03 9.10
CA ALA A 102 -9.81 -4.91 9.11
C ALA A 102 -9.78 -5.91 7.94
N GLU A 103 -9.40 -5.45 6.75
CA GLU A 103 -9.27 -6.31 5.57
C GLU A 103 -8.10 -7.31 5.70
N VAL A 104 -6.97 -6.89 6.26
CA VAL A 104 -5.85 -7.78 6.60
C VAL A 104 -6.33 -8.88 7.56
N ALA A 105 -6.99 -8.51 8.66
CA ALA A 105 -7.51 -9.48 9.62
C ALA A 105 -8.49 -10.45 8.95
N ARG A 106 -9.45 -9.93 8.17
CA ARG A 106 -10.46 -10.74 7.47
C ARG A 106 -9.85 -11.78 6.54
N ARG A 107 -8.79 -11.42 5.80
CA ARG A 107 -8.12 -12.31 4.84
C ARG A 107 -7.19 -13.31 5.51
N ILE A 108 -6.42 -12.87 6.50
CA ILE A 108 -5.28 -13.65 7.01
C ILE A 108 -5.65 -14.46 8.26
N ALA A 109 -6.53 -13.96 9.13
CA ALA A 109 -6.92 -14.66 10.37
C ALA A 109 -7.42 -16.11 10.18
N PRO A 110 -8.18 -16.46 9.11
CA PRO A 110 -8.61 -17.84 8.89
C PRO A 110 -7.50 -18.79 8.42
N LEU A 111 -6.36 -18.26 7.97
CA LEU A 111 -5.26 -19.01 7.35
C LEU A 111 -4.14 -19.36 8.33
N VAL A 112 -4.21 -18.85 9.56
CA VAL A 112 -3.14 -18.95 10.57
C VAL A 112 -3.62 -19.68 11.82
N PRO A 113 -2.70 -20.26 12.61
CA PRO A 113 -3.02 -20.85 13.90
C PRO A 113 -3.61 -19.84 14.90
N GLU A 114 -4.20 -20.34 15.98
CA GLU A 114 -4.94 -19.53 16.95
C GLU A 114 -4.08 -18.47 17.65
N ASP A 115 -2.88 -18.81 18.09
CA ASP A 115 -1.94 -17.89 18.73
C ASP A 115 -1.53 -16.74 17.79
N VAL A 116 -1.26 -17.06 16.52
CA VAL A 116 -0.94 -16.07 15.49
C VAL A 116 -2.17 -15.21 15.16
N ARG A 117 -3.36 -15.80 15.14
CA ARG A 117 -4.61 -15.08 14.90
C ARG A 117 -4.90 -14.07 16.01
N GLU A 118 -4.73 -14.44 17.27
CA GLU A 118 -4.90 -13.53 18.41
C GLU A 118 -3.93 -12.34 18.32
N TRP A 119 -2.65 -12.62 18.01
CA TRP A 119 -1.67 -11.58 17.76
C TRP A 119 -2.07 -10.67 16.60
N LEU A 120 -2.49 -11.26 15.47
CA LEU A 120 -2.89 -10.53 14.27
C LEU A 120 -4.03 -9.56 14.60
N LEU A 121 -5.09 -10.05 15.25
CA LEU A 121 -6.24 -9.23 15.62
C LEU A 121 -5.85 -8.06 16.54
N ALA A 122 -4.89 -8.27 17.44
CA ALA A 122 -4.38 -7.20 18.30
C ALA A 122 -3.60 -6.12 17.51
N VAL A 123 -2.74 -6.53 16.58
CA VAL A 123 -1.93 -5.58 15.78
C VAL A 123 -2.70 -4.92 14.63
N THR A 124 -3.93 -5.38 14.36
CA THR A 124 -4.87 -4.82 13.37
C THR A 124 -6.12 -4.17 14.01
N ALA A 125 -6.15 -3.91 15.32
CA ALA A 125 -7.30 -3.23 15.93
C ALA A 125 -7.45 -1.77 15.47
N PRO A 126 -8.59 -1.09 15.58
CA PRO A 126 -8.67 0.32 15.16
C PRO A 126 -7.65 1.24 15.86
N VAL A 127 -7.09 2.23 15.14
CA VAL A 127 -6.27 3.31 15.68
C VAL A 127 -7.10 4.57 15.95
N ALA A 128 -8.24 4.73 15.29
CA ALA A 128 -9.21 5.76 15.61
C ALA A 128 -10.02 5.33 16.84
N GLY A 129 -9.90 6.10 17.92
CA GLY A 129 -10.67 5.97 19.16
C GLY A 129 -11.00 7.33 19.72
#